data_AF-A0A5S4FYD6-F1
#
_entry.id   AF-A0A5S4FYD6-F1
#
_cell.length_a   1.000
_cell.length_b   1.000
_cell.length_c   1.000
_cell.angle_alpha   90.00
_cell.angle_beta   90.00
_cell.angle_gamma   90.00
#
_symmetry.space_group_name_H-M   'P 1'
#
loop_
_entity.id
_entity.type
_entity.pdbx_description
1 polymer ?
#
loop_
_entity_poly.entity_id
_entity_poly.type
_entity_poly.pdbx_seq_one_letter_code
_entity_poly.pdbx_strand_id
1 'polypeptide(L)'
;MTTDQHGLAMSGASTAAVRHYDRAIDELLHFRAEVDAEANAALAESPGFPMGNVLSAYLGLLTTEVEDAKTARVRFAAFRRRTDETALLPRERAHVAAVQALLDGDFLTCGRLLGEITVQHPRDALALAAGHQVDFFTGDARSLRDRIGGALSGWREDDPHFGHVLGMYAFGLEEAGHYDRSEEVGLRAVELNARDVWGIHAVVHTYEMQGRFGDGLRYLDARVPDWSTGTFFNIHNWWHYSLYALESGDLPRVLAVYDSVLADGQSCMELLDAAALLWRLHLDGSEQHERWRALADAWPARVAEPFYAFNDMHAVMSYVGCFLISYA
;
A
#
# COMPACT_ATOMS: atom_id res chain seq x y z
N MET A 1 -19.07 13.81 21.17
CA MET A 1 -18.16 14.06 20.04
C MET A 1 -16.75 13.96 20.58
N THR A 2 -15.94 13.11 19.99
CA THR A 2 -14.52 12.89 20.32
C THR A 2 -13.68 13.50 19.21
N THR A 3 -12.35 13.48 19.36
CA THR A 3 -11.41 13.98 18.37
C THR A 3 -10.30 12.95 18.22
N ASP A 4 -9.85 12.70 16.99
CA ASP A 4 -8.68 11.86 16.71
C ASP A 4 -7.36 12.56 17.08
N GLN A 5 -6.24 11.85 16.96
CA GLN A 5 -4.91 12.39 17.28
C GLN A 5 -4.46 13.57 16.38
N HIS A 6 -5.11 13.77 15.23
CA HIS A 6 -4.83 14.86 14.30
C HIS A 6 -5.76 16.06 14.47
N GLY A 7 -6.66 16.02 15.45
CA GLY A 7 -7.55 17.13 15.78
C GLY A 7 -8.87 17.12 15.01
N LEU A 8 -9.24 16.02 14.34
CA LEU A 8 -10.48 15.94 13.56
C LEU A 8 -11.61 15.34 14.38
N ALA A 9 -12.78 15.99 14.34
CA ALA A 9 -13.95 15.58 15.11
C ALA A 9 -14.52 14.23 14.65
N MET A 10 -14.94 13.41 15.61
CA MET A 10 -15.49 12.07 15.41
C MET A 10 -16.85 11.95 16.13
N SER A 11 -17.84 11.39 15.42
CA SER A 11 -19.14 11.04 15.96
C SER A 11 -19.25 9.54 16.28
N GLY A 12 -20.22 9.15 17.09
CA GLY A 12 -20.56 7.73 17.30
C GLY A 12 -19.48 6.84 17.94
N ALA A 13 -18.43 7.40 18.55
CA ALA A 13 -17.31 6.65 19.12
C ALA A 13 -17.12 6.93 20.62
N SER A 14 -16.81 5.87 21.38
CA SER A 14 -16.23 6.01 22.72
C SER A 14 -14.78 6.49 22.64
N THR A 15 -14.23 7.02 23.74
CA THR A 15 -12.80 7.36 23.80
C THR A 15 -11.91 6.14 23.58
N ALA A 16 -12.36 4.93 23.96
CA ALA A 16 -11.62 3.70 23.70
C ALA A 16 -11.58 3.36 22.20
N ALA A 17 -12.73 3.46 21.52
CA ALA A 17 -12.81 3.23 20.08
C ALA A 17 -11.92 4.20 19.28
N VAL A 18 -11.85 5.47 19.69
CA VAL A 18 -10.95 6.45 19.04
C VAL A 18 -9.48 6.09 19.24
N ARG A 19 -9.06 5.65 20.44
CA ARG A 19 -7.67 5.22 20.65
C ARG A 19 -7.28 4.03 19.76
N HIS A 20 -8.18 3.06 19.60
CA HIS A 20 -7.96 1.94 18.70
C HIS A 20 -7.90 2.38 17.23
N TYR A 21 -8.75 3.35 16.83
CA TYR A 21 -8.66 3.96 15.51
C TYR A 21 -7.35 4.70 15.27
N ASP A 22 -6.90 5.53 16.21
CA ASP A 22 -5.63 6.24 16.10
C ASP A 22 -4.44 5.28 15.96
N ARG A 23 -4.46 4.17 16.70
CA ARG A 23 -3.48 3.09 16.54
C ARG A 23 -3.61 2.40 15.19
N ALA A 24 -4.80 2.08 14.73
CA ALA A 24 -4.98 1.48 13.41
C ALA A 24 -4.45 2.40 12.29
N ILE A 25 -4.61 3.72 12.40
CA ILE A 25 -3.99 4.67 11.47
C ILE A 25 -2.45 4.65 11.58
N ASP A 26 -1.89 4.60 12.79
CA ASP A 26 -0.45 4.45 12.99
C ASP A 26 0.07 3.16 12.34
N GLU A 27 -0.57 2.01 12.60
CA GLU A 27 -0.21 0.72 12.01
C GLU A 27 -0.37 0.71 10.48
N LEU A 28 -1.42 1.37 9.94
CA LEU A 28 -1.62 1.54 8.49
C LEU A 28 -0.45 2.29 7.85
N LEU A 29 -0.04 3.43 8.42
CA LEU A 29 1.05 4.24 7.87
C LEU A 29 2.42 3.56 7.99
N HIS A 30 2.57 2.64 8.93
CA HIS A 30 3.76 1.79 9.06
C HIS A 30 3.67 0.48 8.26
N PHE A 31 2.57 0.22 7.55
CA PHE A 31 2.32 -1.03 6.84
C PHE A 31 2.45 -2.26 7.77
N ARG A 32 1.84 -2.21 8.95
CA ARG A 32 1.91 -3.25 9.99
C ARG A 32 0.61 -4.04 10.11
N ALA A 33 0.72 -5.34 10.39
CA ALA A 33 -0.42 -6.26 10.42
C ALA A 33 -1.40 -6.02 11.57
N GLU A 34 -0.94 -5.32 12.60
CA GLU A 34 -1.74 -4.91 13.75
C GLU A 34 -2.88 -3.96 13.36
N VAL A 35 -2.84 -3.35 12.17
CA VAL A 35 -3.91 -2.49 11.64
C VAL A 35 -5.28 -3.16 11.69
N ASP A 36 -5.37 -4.45 11.35
CA ASP A 36 -6.63 -5.20 11.35
C ASP A 36 -7.13 -5.44 12.77
N ALA A 37 -6.23 -5.78 13.70
CA ALA A 37 -6.57 -6.02 15.09
C ALA A 37 -7.12 -4.74 15.75
N GLU A 38 -6.44 -3.61 15.54
CA GLU A 38 -6.82 -2.31 16.07
C GLU A 38 -8.12 -1.79 15.43
N ALA A 39 -8.31 -1.94 14.12
CA ALA A 39 -9.56 -1.58 13.44
C ALA A 39 -10.76 -2.41 13.95
N ASN A 40 -10.58 -3.72 14.14
CA ASN A 40 -11.63 -4.58 14.70
C ASN A 40 -11.91 -4.24 16.17
N ALA A 41 -10.89 -3.91 16.97
CA ALA A 41 -11.06 -3.48 18.36
C ALA A 41 -11.86 -2.17 18.47
N ALA A 42 -11.59 -1.20 17.59
CA ALA A 42 -12.36 0.05 17.53
C ALA A 42 -13.85 -0.22 17.27
N LEU A 43 -14.17 -1.16 16.38
CA LEU A 43 -15.54 -1.55 16.05
C LEU A 43 -16.20 -2.44 17.13
N ALA A 44 -15.42 -3.22 17.88
CA ALA A 44 -15.94 -3.95 19.04
C ALA A 44 -16.38 -2.99 20.15
N GLU A 45 -15.59 -1.95 20.40
CA GLU A 45 -15.89 -0.89 21.38
C GLU A 45 -17.06 0.00 20.95
N SER A 46 -17.18 0.29 19.65
CA SER A 46 -18.25 1.15 19.13
C SER A 46 -18.70 0.68 17.74
N PRO A 47 -19.63 -0.29 17.64
CA PRO A 47 -20.04 -0.87 16.36
C PRO A 47 -20.65 0.14 15.36
N GLY A 48 -21.23 1.23 15.88
CA GLY A 48 -21.82 2.32 15.08
C GLY A 48 -20.84 3.43 14.71
N PHE A 49 -19.56 3.32 15.08
CA PHE A 49 -18.55 4.34 14.82
C PHE A 49 -18.32 4.54 13.31
N PRO A 50 -18.67 5.71 12.74
CA PRO A 50 -18.61 5.91 11.29
C PRO A 50 -17.20 5.75 10.73
N MET A 51 -16.21 6.43 11.31
CA MET A 51 -14.84 6.39 10.79
C MET A 51 -14.15 5.03 11.01
N GLY A 52 -14.50 4.28 12.05
CA GLY A 52 -14.06 2.89 12.20
C GLY A 52 -14.59 1.98 11.09
N ASN A 53 -15.85 2.15 10.68
CA ASN A 53 -16.43 1.39 9.57
C ASN A 53 -15.86 1.81 8.21
N VAL A 54 -15.56 3.11 8.03
CA VAL A 54 -14.87 3.64 6.86
C VAL A 54 -13.46 3.05 6.74
N LEU A 55 -12.67 3.08 7.83
CA LEU A 55 -11.33 2.49 7.86
C LEU A 55 -11.38 1.00 7.50
N SER A 56 -12.25 0.22 8.16
CA SER A 56 -12.39 -1.21 7.85
C SER A 56 -12.80 -1.47 6.41
N ALA A 57 -13.59 -0.58 5.79
CA ALA A 57 -13.93 -0.70 4.38
C ALA A 57 -12.73 -0.43 3.47
N TYR A 58 -11.94 0.62 3.72
CA TYR A 58 -10.74 0.89 2.95
C TYR A 58 -9.72 -0.24 3.04
N LEU A 59 -9.48 -0.78 4.25
CA LEU A 59 -8.56 -1.90 4.45
C LEU A 59 -8.94 -3.10 3.57
N GLY A 60 -10.21 -3.48 3.53
CA GLY A 60 -10.62 -4.62 2.71
C GLY A 60 -10.78 -4.32 1.21
N LEU A 61 -10.99 -3.07 0.81
CA LEU A 61 -11.18 -2.71 -0.61
C LEU A 61 -9.86 -2.38 -1.32
N LEU A 62 -8.80 -2.07 -0.59
CA LEU A 62 -7.52 -1.65 -1.14
C LEU A 62 -6.42 -2.73 -1.09
N THR A 63 -6.71 -3.94 -0.61
CA THR A 63 -5.75 -5.08 -0.61
C THR A 63 -5.58 -5.74 -1.97
N THR A 64 -6.42 -5.43 -2.96
CA THR A 64 -6.55 -6.15 -4.25
C THR A 64 -6.97 -7.61 -4.12
N GLU A 65 -7.31 -8.07 -2.92
CA GLU A 65 -7.83 -9.41 -2.64
C GLU A 65 -9.35 -9.43 -2.70
N VAL A 66 -9.91 -10.36 -3.45
CA VAL A 66 -11.35 -10.35 -3.74
C VAL A 66 -12.21 -10.72 -2.54
N GLU A 67 -11.73 -11.63 -1.69
CA GLU A 67 -12.44 -12.07 -0.48
C GLU A 67 -12.48 -10.97 0.60
N ASP A 68 -11.42 -10.15 0.67
CA ASP A 68 -11.39 -8.97 1.53
C ASP A 68 -12.42 -7.93 1.08
N ALA A 69 -12.49 -7.67 -0.24
CA ALA A 69 -13.45 -6.73 -0.80
C ALA A 69 -14.91 -7.19 -0.61
N LYS A 70 -15.18 -8.50 -0.75
CA LYS A 70 -16.49 -9.10 -0.42
C LYS A 70 -16.83 -8.91 1.05
N THR A 71 -15.89 -9.17 1.94
CA THR A 71 -16.07 -9.00 3.39
C THR A 71 -16.34 -7.53 3.74
N ALA A 72 -15.57 -6.61 3.18
CA ALA A 72 -15.76 -5.16 3.34
C ALA A 72 -17.14 -4.72 2.86
N ARG A 73 -17.60 -5.18 1.68
CA ARG A 73 -18.95 -4.88 1.16
C ARG A 73 -20.05 -5.30 2.12
N VAL A 74 -20.00 -6.52 2.65
CA VAL A 74 -21.01 -7.04 3.58
C VAL A 74 -21.04 -6.22 4.87
N ARG A 75 -19.87 -5.96 5.46
CA ARG A 75 -19.74 -5.18 6.71
C ARG A 75 -20.22 -3.75 6.52
N PHE A 76 -19.76 -3.08 5.47
CA PHE A 76 -20.13 -1.68 5.19
C PHE A 76 -21.62 -1.55 4.90
N ALA A 77 -22.23 -2.47 4.15
CA ALA A 77 -23.68 -2.47 3.93
C ALA A 77 -24.48 -2.63 5.25
N ALA A 78 -23.98 -3.42 6.20
CA ALA A 78 -24.60 -3.56 7.52
C ALA A 78 -24.47 -2.30 8.38
N PHE A 79 -23.37 -1.55 8.26
CA PHE A 79 -23.23 -0.21 8.83
C PHE A 79 -24.24 0.76 8.21
N ARG A 80 -24.26 0.86 6.87
CA ARG A 80 -25.14 1.76 6.10
C ARG A 80 -26.63 1.60 6.46
N ARG A 81 -27.10 0.37 6.68
CA ARG A 81 -28.50 0.11 7.07
C ARG A 81 -28.89 0.65 8.45
N ARG A 82 -27.91 0.87 9.33
CA ARG A 82 -28.13 1.29 10.73
C ARG A 82 -27.73 2.74 10.99
N THR A 83 -27.14 3.41 10.00
CA THR A 83 -26.63 4.76 10.13
C THR A 83 -27.61 5.77 9.54
N ASP A 84 -27.95 6.78 10.34
CA ASP A 84 -28.62 7.97 9.86
C ASP A 84 -27.59 8.93 9.25
N GLU A 85 -27.62 9.12 7.94
CA GLU A 85 -26.69 10.01 7.23
C GLU A 85 -26.77 11.46 7.71
N THR A 86 -27.93 11.89 8.20
CA THR A 86 -28.13 13.27 8.68
C THR A 86 -27.40 13.50 10.00
N ALA A 87 -27.12 12.43 10.75
CA ALA A 87 -26.38 12.47 12.01
C ALA A 87 -24.85 12.46 11.82
N LEU A 88 -24.35 12.14 10.63
CA LEU A 88 -22.93 12.13 10.33
C LEU A 88 -22.35 13.55 10.28
N LEU A 89 -21.06 13.71 10.60
CA LEU A 89 -20.35 14.95 10.33
C LEU A 89 -20.09 15.11 8.82
N PRO A 90 -19.90 16.34 8.30
CA PRO A 90 -19.62 16.55 6.87
C PRO A 90 -18.45 15.70 6.34
N ARG A 91 -17.34 15.62 7.09
CA ARG A 91 -16.18 14.79 6.76
C ARG A 91 -16.52 13.30 6.70
N GLU A 92 -17.28 12.81 7.68
CA GLU A 92 -17.69 11.40 7.75
C GLU A 92 -18.60 11.03 6.58
N ARG A 93 -19.54 11.92 6.19
CA ARG A 93 -20.35 11.74 4.98
C ARG A 93 -19.51 11.67 3.72
N ALA A 94 -18.50 12.53 3.59
CA ALA A 94 -17.63 12.55 2.42
C ALA A 94 -16.85 11.24 2.28
N HIS A 95 -16.29 10.73 3.39
CA HIS A 95 -15.66 9.41 3.43
C HIS A 95 -16.63 8.27 3.09
N VAL A 96 -17.84 8.28 3.65
CA VAL A 96 -18.87 7.29 3.33
C VAL A 96 -19.22 7.29 1.83
N ALA A 97 -19.30 8.47 1.22
CA ALA A 97 -19.51 8.60 -0.23
C ALA A 97 -18.33 8.06 -1.05
N ALA A 98 -17.09 8.33 -0.62
CA ALA A 98 -15.88 7.82 -1.28
C ALA A 98 -15.80 6.29 -1.20
N VAL A 99 -16.07 5.69 -0.04
CA VAL A 99 -16.16 4.23 0.12
C VAL A 99 -17.25 3.64 -0.75
N GLN A 100 -18.42 4.30 -0.86
CA GLN A 100 -19.49 3.83 -1.74
C GLN A 100 -19.06 3.81 -3.20
N ALA A 101 -18.40 4.87 -3.69
CA ALA A 101 -17.85 4.90 -5.04
C ALA A 101 -16.85 3.76 -5.29
N LEU A 102 -15.96 3.51 -4.32
CA LEU A 102 -15.00 2.41 -4.38
C LEU A 102 -15.68 1.03 -4.43
N LEU A 103 -16.72 0.82 -3.61
CA LEU A 103 -17.55 -0.39 -3.64
C LEU A 103 -18.25 -0.60 -4.97
N ASP A 104 -18.59 0.48 -5.68
CA ASP A 104 -19.23 0.40 -6.99
C ASP A 104 -18.21 0.25 -8.14
N GLY A 105 -16.91 0.15 -7.81
CA GLY A 105 -15.81 0.03 -8.77
C GLY A 105 -15.40 1.36 -9.41
N ASP A 106 -15.93 2.49 -8.95
CA ASP A 106 -15.63 3.82 -9.47
C ASP A 106 -14.46 4.46 -8.70
N PHE A 107 -13.25 3.96 -9.00
CA PHE A 107 -12.00 4.46 -8.44
C PHE A 107 -11.79 5.96 -8.71
N LEU A 108 -12.22 6.45 -9.88
CA LEU A 108 -12.03 7.85 -10.26
C LEU A 108 -12.87 8.79 -9.39
N THR A 109 -14.14 8.46 -9.16
CA THR A 109 -14.99 9.22 -8.25
C THR A 109 -14.49 9.12 -6.81
N CYS A 110 -14.06 7.93 -6.37
CA CYS A 110 -13.46 7.75 -5.05
C CYS A 110 -12.24 8.68 -4.84
N GLY A 111 -11.29 8.66 -5.79
CA GLY A 111 -10.07 9.47 -5.75
C GLY A 111 -10.36 10.97 -5.72
N ARG A 112 -11.34 11.44 -6.52
CA ARG A 112 -11.80 12.83 -6.50
C ARG A 112 -12.38 13.22 -5.14
N LEU A 113 -13.28 12.41 -4.57
CA LEU A 113 -13.90 12.68 -3.27
C LEU A 113 -12.86 12.70 -2.14
N LEU A 114 -11.91 11.76 -2.15
CA LEU A 114 -10.78 11.77 -1.23
C LEU A 114 -9.93 13.03 -1.41
N GLY A 115 -9.80 13.53 -2.65
CA GLY A 115 -9.08 14.79 -2.94
C GLY A 115 -9.75 15.98 -2.28
N GLU A 116 -11.07 16.08 -2.41
CA GLU A 116 -11.88 17.12 -1.76
C GLU A 116 -11.75 17.07 -0.22
N ILE A 117 -11.73 15.86 0.36
CA ILE A 117 -11.49 15.68 1.80
C ILE A 117 -10.11 16.21 2.19
N THR A 118 -9.05 15.82 1.47
CA THR A 118 -7.67 16.25 1.79
C THR A 118 -7.47 17.76 1.65
N VAL A 119 -8.19 18.43 0.72
CA VAL A 119 -8.16 19.90 0.61
C VAL A 119 -8.82 20.57 1.81
N GLN A 120 -9.97 20.03 2.27
CA GLN A 120 -10.70 20.60 3.42
C GLN A 120 -10.08 20.23 4.77
N HIS A 121 -9.44 19.07 4.84
CA HIS A 121 -8.87 18.47 6.02
C HIS A 121 -7.46 17.92 5.70
N PRO A 122 -6.45 18.79 5.54
CA PRO A 122 -5.11 18.38 5.12
C PRO A 122 -4.43 17.39 6.08
N ARG A 123 -4.86 17.33 7.34
CA ARG A 123 -4.37 16.38 8.35
C ARG A 123 -5.21 15.11 8.48
N ASP A 124 -6.15 14.85 7.56
CA ASP A 124 -6.88 13.58 7.50
C ASP A 124 -5.99 12.48 6.92
N ALA A 125 -5.25 11.80 7.81
CA ALA A 125 -4.30 10.75 7.45
C ALA A 125 -4.95 9.59 6.68
N LEU A 126 -6.19 9.22 7.03
CA LEU A 126 -6.90 8.16 6.32
C LEU A 126 -7.24 8.57 4.89
N ALA A 127 -7.70 9.82 4.70
CA ALA A 127 -7.98 10.33 3.36
C ALA A 127 -6.72 10.42 2.49
N LEU A 128 -5.58 10.80 3.08
CA LEU A 128 -4.29 10.80 2.39
C LEU A 128 -3.90 9.38 2.01
N ALA A 129 -3.87 8.43 2.95
CA ALA A 129 -3.45 7.05 2.71
C ALA A 129 -4.33 6.35 1.67
N ALA A 130 -5.66 6.37 1.86
CA ALA A 130 -6.60 5.77 0.91
C ALA A 130 -6.55 6.46 -0.46
N GLY A 131 -6.44 7.80 -0.48
CA GLY A 131 -6.38 8.56 -1.73
C GLY A 131 -5.12 8.25 -2.52
N HIS A 132 -3.97 8.18 -1.84
CA HIS A 132 -2.69 7.82 -2.43
C HIS A 132 -2.73 6.42 -3.05
N GLN A 133 -3.32 5.45 -2.35
CA GLN A 133 -3.49 4.09 -2.90
C GLN A 133 -4.40 4.06 -4.15
N VAL A 134 -5.50 4.83 -4.14
CA VAL A 134 -6.39 4.95 -5.30
C VAL A 134 -5.68 5.60 -6.49
N ASP A 135 -4.89 6.65 -6.24
CA ASP A 135 -4.11 7.32 -7.28
C ASP A 135 -3.09 6.36 -7.90
N PHE A 136 -2.44 5.52 -7.08
CA PHE A 136 -1.52 4.47 -7.53
C PHE A 136 -2.24 3.42 -8.39
N PHE A 137 -3.36 2.86 -7.92
CA PHE A 137 -4.13 1.85 -8.67
C PHE A 137 -4.69 2.35 -10.00
N THR A 138 -4.89 3.66 -10.14
CA THR A 138 -5.38 4.29 -11.37
C THR A 138 -4.27 4.84 -12.26
N GLY A 139 -3.01 4.76 -11.82
CA GLY A 139 -1.85 5.28 -12.54
C GLY A 139 -1.83 6.82 -12.63
N ASP A 140 -2.53 7.53 -11.75
CA ASP A 140 -2.55 9.00 -11.74
C ASP A 140 -1.39 9.56 -10.92
N ALA A 141 -0.18 9.49 -11.48
CA ALA A 141 1.05 9.98 -10.87
C ALA A 141 0.98 11.46 -10.45
N ARG A 142 0.16 12.28 -11.14
CA ARG A 142 -0.02 13.70 -10.77
C ARG A 142 -0.78 13.82 -9.46
N SER A 143 -1.92 13.12 -9.33
CA SER A 143 -2.71 13.13 -8.10
C SER A 143 -1.94 12.49 -6.94
N LEU A 144 -1.21 11.41 -7.21
CA LEU A 144 -0.34 10.73 -6.23
C LEU A 144 0.64 11.71 -5.57
N ARG A 145 1.31 12.55 -6.37
CA ARG A 145 2.19 13.63 -5.90
C ARG A 145 1.43 14.79 -5.25
N ASP A 146 0.45 15.34 -5.97
CA ASP A 146 -0.15 16.65 -5.66
C ASP A 146 -1.12 16.58 -4.47
N ARG A 147 -1.76 15.43 -4.22
CA ARG A 147 -2.59 15.21 -3.02
C ARG A 147 -1.78 15.40 -1.76
N ILE A 148 -0.62 14.75 -1.69
CA ILE A 148 0.24 14.82 -0.52
C ILE A 148 0.91 16.19 -0.48
N GLY A 149 1.49 16.65 -1.60
CA GLY A 149 2.13 17.96 -1.70
C GLY A 149 1.21 19.11 -1.29
N GLY A 150 -0.07 19.08 -1.68
CA GLY A 150 -1.08 20.07 -1.29
C GLY A 150 -1.44 20.04 0.19
N ALA A 151 -1.35 18.86 0.83
CA ALA A 151 -1.66 18.69 2.25
C ALA A 151 -0.49 19.07 3.18
N LEU A 152 0.76 19.03 2.71
CA LEU A 152 1.97 19.23 3.54
C LEU A 152 1.95 20.48 4.41
N SER A 153 1.40 21.60 3.91
CA SER A 153 1.30 22.85 4.68
C SER A 153 0.44 22.76 5.95
N GLY A 154 -0.42 21.75 6.03
CA GLY A 154 -1.23 21.45 7.20
C GLY A 154 -0.51 20.59 8.26
N TRP A 155 0.63 20.01 7.95
CA TRP A 155 1.39 19.13 8.84
C TRP A 155 2.58 19.87 9.46
N ARG A 156 2.85 19.56 10.73
CA ARG A 156 3.98 20.14 11.46
C ARG A 156 5.09 19.12 11.59
N GLU A 157 6.34 19.58 11.69
CA GLU A 157 7.48 18.68 11.89
C GLU A 157 7.44 17.89 13.20
N ASP A 158 6.70 18.38 14.20
CA ASP A 158 6.48 17.70 15.47
C ASP A 158 5.28 16.73 15.46
N ASP A 159 4.57 16.58 14.32
CA ASP A 159 3.53 15.58 14.16
C ASP A 159 4.14 14.16 14.06
N PRO A 160 3.58 13.16 14.78
CA PRO A 160 4.14 11.80 14.81
C PRO A 160 4.11 11.12 13.43
N HIS A 161 3.20 11.52 12.54
CA HIS A 161 3.08 10.98 11.20
C HIS A 161 3.71 11.86 10.10
N PHE A 162 4.40 12.96 10.46
CA PHE A 162 4.99 13.84 9.46
C PHE A 162 6.00 13.12 8.55
N GLY A 163 6.84 12.25 9.11
CA GLY A 163 7.76 11.39 8.36
C GLY A 163 7.04 10.56 7.30
N HIS A 164 5.98 9.83 7.68
CA HIS A 164 5.17 9.01 6.78
C HIS A 164 4.54 9.82 5.64
N VAL A 165 4.06 11.04 5.95
CA VAL A 165 3.51 11.95 4.91
C VAL A 165 4.62 12.39 3.95
N LEU A 166 5.85 12.63 4.43
CA LEU A 166 6.99 12.87 3.56
C LEU A 166 7.34 11.63 2.72
N GLY A 167 7.30 10.42 3.28
CA GLY A 167 7.49 9.18 2.54
C GLY A 167 6.50 9.04 1.39
N MET A 168 5.21 9.31 1.65
CA MET A 168 4.17 9.32 0.62
C MET A 168 4.46 10.35 -0.47
N TYR A 169 4.88 11.56 -0.07
CA TYR A 169 5.24 12.60 -1.03
C TYR A 169 6.46 12.23 -1.88
N ALA A 170 7.48 11.61 -1.27
CA ALA A 170 8.66 11.12 -1.98
C ALA A 170 8.26 10.09 -3.05
N PHE A 171 7.39 9.13 -2.71
CA PHE A 171 6.92 8.15 -3.69
C PHE A 171 6.15 8.83 -4.83
N GLY A 172 5.21 9.74 -4.52
CA GLY A 172 4.49 10.49 -5.56
C GLY A 172 5.41 11.35 -6.44
N LEU A 173 6.49 11.92 -5.88
CA LEU A 173 7.51 12.65 -6.64
C LEU A 173 8.24 11.74 -7.62
N GLU A 174 8.63 10.54 -7.17
CA GLU A 174 9.35 9.56 -7.97
C GLU A 174 8.51 9.05 -9.14
N GLU A 175 7.28 8.62 -8.89
CA GLU A 175 6.32 8.18 -9.93
C GLU A 175 6.01 9.30 -10.94
N ALA A 176 6.16 10.57 -10.53
CA ALA A 176 6.02 11.74 -11.39
C ALA A 176 7.33 12.20 -12.06
N GLY A 177 8.43 11.44 -11.91
CA GLY A 177 9.73 11.67 -12.54
C GLY A 177 10.62 12.73 -11.86
N HIS A 178 10.30 13.16 -10.64
CA HIS A 178 11.07 14.15 -9.87
C HIS A 178 12.10 13.47 -8.96
N TYR A 179 12.95 12.63 -9.54
CA TYR A 179 13.87 11.74 -8.83
C TYR A 179 14.75 12.42 -7.78
N ASP A 180 15.47 13.50 -8.15
CA ASP A 180 16.35 14.21 -7.21
C ASP A 180 15.60 14.74 -5.99
N ARG A 181 14.35 15.20 -6.19
CA ARG A 181 13.50 15.70 -5.11
C ARG A 181 12.91 14.55 -4.29
N SER A 182 12.59 13.42 -4.94
CA SER A 182 12.14 12.22 -4.22
C SER A 182 13.22 11.70 -3.29
N GLU A 183 14.48 11.58 -3.75
CA GLU A 183 15.59 11.15 -2.90
C GLU A 183 15.73 12.07 -1.68
N GLU A 184 15.75 13.39 -1.88
CA GLU A 184 15.87 14.36 -0.78
C GLU A 184 14.74 14.19 0.25
N VAL A 185 13.50 14.13 -0.20
CA VAL A 185 12.32 14.04 0.68
C VAL A 185 12.25 12.67 1.36
N GLY A 186 12.55 11.59 0.63
CA GLY A 186 12.52 10.22 1.14
C GLY A 186 13.61 9.99 2.18
N LEU A 187 14.84 10.47 1.94
CA LEU A 187 15.90 10.43 2.94
C LEU A 187 15.52 11.22 4.19
N ARG A 188 14.87 12.38 4.04
CA ARG A 188 14.35 13.15 5.18
C ARG A 188 13.27 12.40 5.96
N ALA A 189 12.37 11.69 5.29
CA ALA A 189 11.36 10.85 5.94
C ALA A 189 12.04 9.78 6.81
N VAL A 190 13.05 9.11 6.27
CA VAL A 190 13.82 8.06 6.96
C VAL A 190 14.70 8.62 8.10
N GLU A 191 15.20 9.84 8.00
CA GLU A 191 15.87 10.52 9.12
C GLU A 191 14.93 10.78 10.31
N LEU A 192 13.67 11.12 10.02
CA LEU A 192 12.66 11.37 11.04
C LEU A 192 12.16 10.06 11.67
N ASN A 193 12.04 9.02 10.86
CA ASN A 193 11.68 7.67 11.31
C ASN A 193 12.48 6.64 10.50
N ALA A 194 13.50 6.04 11.12
CA ALA A 194 14.35 5.05 10.46
C ALA A 194 13.56 3.85 9.90
N ARG A 195 12.39 3.55 10.48
CA ARG A 195 11.50 2.45 10.09
C ARG A 195 10.33 2.87 9.19
N ASP A 196 10.37 4.07 8.62
CA ASP A 196 9.43 4.47 7.58
C ASP A 196 9.71 3.66 6.30
N VAL A 197 9.09 2.49 6.21
CA VAL A 197 9.30 1.55 5.09
C VAL A 197 8.86 2.13 3.75
N TRP A 198 7.91 3.06 3.76
CA TRP A 198 7.42 3.74 2.56
C TRP A 198 8.40 4.79 2.08
N GLY A 199 8.99 5.56 3.01
CA GLY A 199 10.11 6.45 2.71
C GLY A 199 11.35 5.70 2.21
N ILE A 200 11.66 4.54 2.81
CA ILE A 200 12.72 3.64 2.32
C ILE A 200 12.43 3.21 0.88
N HIS A 201 11.22 2.72 0.62
CA HIS A 201 10.80 2.29 -0.71
C HIS A 201 10.89 3.40 -1.75
N ALA A 202 10.43 4.62 -1.45
CA ALA A 202 10.52 5.74 -2.38
C ALA A 202 11.97 6.06 -2.80
N VAL A 203 12.92 5.98 -1.86
CA VAL A 203 14.35 6.17 -2.14
C VAL A 203 14.90 5.02 -3.00
N VAL A 204 14.46 3.79 -2.74
CA VAL A 204 14.80 2.60 -3.54
C VAL A 204 14.27 2.79 -4.97
N HIS A 205 12.99 3.09 -5.15
CA HIS A 205 12.41 3.36 -6.46
C HIS A 205 13.20 4.45 -7.22
N THR A 206 13.58 5.53 -6.52
CA THR A 206 14.41 6.59 -7.10
C THR A 206 15.76 6.08 -7.61
N TYR A 207 16.46 5.25 -6.84
CA TYR A 207 17.72 4.66 -7.29
C TYR A 207 17.55 3.68 -8.44
N GLU A 208 16.44 2.92 -8.48
CA GLU A 208 16.12 2.05 -9.61
C GLU A 208 15.97 2.89 -10.89
N MET A 209 15.10 3.90 -10.85
CA MET A 209 14.78 4.73 -12.01
C MET A 209 15.97 5.55 -12.52
N GLN A 210 16.95 5.83 -11.66
CA GLN A 210 18.20 6.49 -12.04
C GLN A 210 19.33 5.53 -12.44
N GLY A 211 19.11 4.20 -12.40
CA GLY A 211 20.14 3.20 -12.68
C GLY A 211 21.25 3.15 -11.63
N ARG A 212 21.00 3.64 -10.41
CA ARG A 212 21.96 3.73 -9.30
C ARG A 212 21.91 2.49 -8.41
N PHE A 213 21.90 1.31 -9.02
CA PHE A 213 21.70 0.01 -8.34
C PHE A 213 22.70 -0.25 -7.21
N GLY A 214 23.97 0.11 -7.43
CA GLY A 214 25.00 -0.03 -6.39
C GLY A 214 24.78 0.89 -5.18
N ASP A 215 24.19 2.07 -5.38
CA ASP A 215 23.80 2.96 -4.28
C ASP A 215 22.60 2.36 -3.54
N GLY A 216 21.62 1.84 -4.27
CA GLY A 216 20.45 1.16 -3.73
C GLY A 216 20.80 -0.05 -2.87
N LEU A 217 21.73 -0.91 -3.31
CA LEU A 217 22.23 -2.03 -2.51
C LEU A 217 22.87 -1.56 -1.21
N ARG A 218 23.79 -0.58 -1.27
CA ARG A 218 24.43 -0.03 -0.05
C ARG A 218 23.41 0.62 0.88
N TYR A 219 22.41 1.28 0.33
CA TYR A 219 21.35 1.93 1.09
C TYR A 219 20.50 0.91 1.86
N LEU A 220 20.06 -0.16 1.19
CA LEU A 220 19.29 -1.25 1.77
C LEU A 220 20.11 -2.08 2.77
N ASP A 221 21.36 -2.46 2.41
CA ASP A 221 22.27 -3.22 3.28
C ASP A 221 22.55 -2.51 4.60
N ALA A 222 22.71 -1.18 4.57
CA ALA A 222 22.96 -0.38 5.77
C ALA A 222 21.76 -0.32 6.74
N ARG A 223 20.57 -0.73 6.29
CA ARG A 223 19.29 -0.54 6.98
C ARG A 223 18.45 -1.82 7.09
N VAL A 224 19.02 -3.00 6.86
CA VAL A 224 18.29 -4.27 6.89
C VAL A 224 17.33 -4.38 8.10
N PRO A 225 17.73 -4.08 9.35
CA PRO A 225 16.83 -4.18 10.51
C PRO A 225 15.59 -3.27 10.46
N ASP A 226 15.58 -2.26 9.59
CA ASP A 226 14.54 -1.24 9.52
C ASP A 226 13.43 -1.57 8.51
N TRP A 227 13.72 -2.40 7.49
CA TRP A 227 12.78 -2.69 6.41
C TRP A 227 12.55 -4.19 6.16
N SER A 228 13.44 -5.09 6.58
CA SER A 228 13.41 -6.48 6.12
C SER A 228 12.35 -7.36 6.78
N THR A 229 11.75 -6.93 7.89
CA THR A 229 10.78 -7.70 8.69
C THR A 229 9.80 -6.80 9.42
N GLY A 230 8.63 -7.33 9.79
CA GLY A 230 7.66 -6.64 10.65
C GLY A 230 6.81 -5.59 9.93
N THR A 231 6.74 -5.67 8.60
CA THR A 231 5.95 -4.80 7.74
C THR A 231 5.49 -5.60 6.52
N PHE A 232 4.31 -5.31 5.99
CA PHE A 232 3.77 -5.89 4.76
C PHE A 232 4.60 -5.56 3.51
N PHE A 233 5.43 -4.53 3.60
CA PHE A 233 6.18 -4.03 2.46
C PHE A 233 7.60 -4.63 2.37
N ASN A 234 7.96 -5.52 3.29
CA ASN A 234 9.30 -6.11 3.35
C ASN A 234 9.59 -7.00 2.12
N ILE A 235 8.62 -7.79 1.66
CA ILE A 235 8.80 -8.68 0.51
C ILE A 235 9.02 -7.85 -0.76
N HIS A 236 8.26 -6.78 -0.95
CA HIS A 236 8.44 -5.88 -2.08
C HIS A 236 9.80 -5.16 -2.05
N ASN A 237 10.30 -4.77 -0.87
CA ASN A 237 11.67 -4.23 -0.76
C ASN A 237 12.75 -5.30 -1.05
N TRP A 238 12.53 -6.56 -0.68
CA TRP A 238 13.42 -7.67 -1.09
C TRP A 238 13.35 -7.95 -2.60
N TRP A 239 12.21 -7.72 -3.24
CA TRP A 239 12.09 -7.77 -4.69
C TRP A 239 12.95 -6.67 -5.35
N HIS A 240 12.87 -5.43 -4.90
CA HIS A 240 13.76 -4.34 -5.35
C HIS A 240 15.24 -4.67 -5.14
N TYR A 241 15.59 -5.20 -3.97
CA TYR A 241 16.95 -5.67 -3.69
C TYR A 241 17.43 -6.69 -4.72
N SER A 242 16.54 -7.61 -5.12
CA SER A 242 16.81 -8.61 -6.16
C SER A 242 17.01 -7.97 -7.53
N LEU A 243 16.26 -6.92 -7.88
CA LEU A 243 16.49 -6.18 -9.12
C LEU A 243 17.88 -5.56 -9.16
N TYR A 244 18.32 -4.93 -8.08
CA TYR A 244 19.67 -4.35 -8.05
C TYR A 244 20.77 -5.41 -8.12
N ALA A 245 20.57 -6.55 -7.47
CA ALA A 245 21.48 -7.68 -7.55
C ALA A 245 21.56 -8.23 -8.99
N LEU A 246 20.42 -8.32 -9.67
CA LEU A 246 20.33 -8.74 -11.07
C LEU A 246 21.10 -7.78 -11.99
N GLU A 247 20.86 -6.48 -11.87
CA GLU A 247 21.54 -5.44 -12.66
C GLU A 247 23.05 -5.35 -12.36
N SER A 248 23.47 -5.83 -11.19
CA SER A 248 24.89 -5.97 -10.82
C SER A 248 25.52 -7.29 -11.28
N GLY A 249 24.75 -8.18 -11.93
CA GLY A 249 25.20 -9.50 -12.39
C GLY A 249 25.35 -10.55 -11.30
N ASP A 250 24.81 -10.32 -10.08
CA ASP A 250 24.89 -11.25 -8.95
C ASP A 250 23.69 -12.21 -8.93
N LEU A 251 23.58 -13.04 -9.98
CA LEU A 251 22.53 -14.05 -10.10
C LEU A 251 22.42 -14.99 -8.87
N PRO A 252 23.52 -15.48 -8.26
CA PRO A 252 23.42 -16.28 -7.04
C PRO A 252 22.68 -15.57 -5.90
N ARG A 253 22.91 -14.26 -5.70
CA ARG A 253 22.19 -13.46 -4.70
C ARG A 253 20.72 -13.30 -5.03
N VAL A 254 20.39 -13.06 -6.30
CA VAL A 254 18.98 -12.98 -6.77
C VAL A 254 18.22 -14.25 -6.41
N LEU A 255 18.78 -15.42 -6.75
CA LEU A 255 18.13 -16.70 -6.50
C LEU A 255 18.03 -17.02 -5.00
N ALA A 256 19.04 -16.65 -4.20
CA ALA A 256 19.01 -16.81 -2.76
C ALA A 256 17.89 -15.98 -2.09
N VAL A 257 17.68 -14.74 -2.55
CA VAL A 257 16.59 -13.89 -2.06
C VAL A 257 15.25 -14.45 -2.52
N TYR A 258 15.12 -14.86 -3.79
CA TYR A 258 13.90 -15.50 -4.30
C TYR A 258 13.49 -16.67 -3.41
N ASP A 259 14.41 -17.62 -3.19
CA ASP A 259 14.12 -18.86 -2.46
C ASP A 259 13.79 -18.61 -0.98
N SER A 260 14.35 -17.55 -0.39
CA SER A 260 14.17 -17.26 1.03
C SER A 260 12.95 -16.40 1.33
N VAL A 261 12.51 -15.57 0.37
CA VAL A 261 11.53 -14.50 0.62
C VAL A 261 10.35 -14.52 -0.35
N LEU A 262 10.58 -14.79 -1.65
CA LEU A 262 9.54 -14.66 -2.69
C LEU A 262 8.87 -16.00 -3.05
N ALA A 263 9.53 -17.14 -2.79
CA ALA A 263 9.06 -18.45 -3.25
C ALA A 263 7.69 -18.86 -2.66
N ASP A 264 7.40 -18.45 -1.43
CA ASP A 264 6.19 -18.84 -0.69
C ASP A 264 5.18 -17.69 -0.58
N GLY A 265 4.97 -16.93 -1.66
CA GLY A 265 4.05 -15.79 -1.68
C GLY A 265 2.62 -16.16 -1.23
N GLN A 266 2.09 -15.43 -0.24
CA GLN A 266 0.78 -15.66 0.36
C GLN A 266 -0.30 -14.71 -0.14
N SER A 267 0.08 -13.53 -0.64
CA SER A 267 -0.82 -12.54 -1.24
C SER A 267 -0.62 -12.43 -2.75
N CYS A 268 -1.59 -11.84 -3.46
CA CYS A 268 -1.44 -11.53 -4.88
C CYS A 268 -0.23 -10.62 -5.14
N MET A 269 0.06 -9.69 -4.22
CA MET A 269 1.22 -8.78 -4.28
C MET A 269 2.56 -9.53 -4.22
N GLU A 270 2.67 -10.55 -3.37
CA GLU A 270 3.90 -11.33 -3.27
C GLU A 270 4.10 -12.22 -4.51
N LEU A 271 3.00 -12.77 -5.06
CA LEU A 271 3.06 -13.58 -6.27
C LEU A 271 3.38 -12.73 -7.51
N LEU A 272 2.91 -11.49 -7.60
CA LEU A 272 3.27 -10.61 -8.73
C LEU A 272 4.74 -10.18 -8.67
N ASP A 273 5.31 -9.98 -7.48
CA ASP A 273 6.74 -9.69 -7.32
C ASP A 273 7.58 -10.88 -7.82
N ALA A 274 7.23 -12.09 -7.40
CA ALA A 274 7.87 -13.31 -7.88
C ALA A 274 7.75 -13.46 -9.40
N ALA A 275 6.56 -13.25 -9.98
CA ALA A 275 6.32 -13.31 -11.41
C ALA A 275 7.19 -12.30 -12.18
N ALA A 276 7.21 -11.06 -11.72
CA ALA A 276 7.94 -9.96 -12.36
C ALA A 276 9.46 -10.18 -12.32
N LEU A 277 9.98 -10.79 -11.25
CA LEU A 277 11.40 -11.15 -11.15
C LEU A 277 11.76 -12.33 -12.06
N LEU A 278 10.97 -13.39 -12.07
CA LEU A 278 11.21 -14.54 -12.94
C LEU A 278 11.16 -14.15 -14.43
N TRP A 279 10.27 -13.23 -14.82
CA TRP A 279 10.24 -12.73 -16.20
C TRP A 279 11.52 -11.99 -16.59
N ARG A 280 12.09 -11.18 -15.69
CA ARG A 280 13.38 -10.52 -15.94
C ARG A 280 14.51 -11.52 -16.05
N LEU A 281 14.55 -12.53 -15.18
CA LEU A 281 15.51 -13.63 -15.27
C LEU A 281 15.40 -14.39 -16.61
N HIS A 282 14.19 -14.66 -17.09
CA HIS A 282 13.98 -15.29 -18.39
C HIS A 282 14.51 -14.42 -19.54
N LEU A 283 14.26 -13.10 -19.51
CA LEU A 283 14.79 -12.17 -20.50
C LEU A 283 16.32 -12.07 -20.49
N ASP A 284 16.96 -12.31 -19.33
CA ASP A 284 18.41 -12.42 -19.17
C ASP A 284 18.95 -13.81 -19.54
N GLY A 285 18.10 -14.71 -20.06
CA GLY A 285 18.48 -16.07 -20.48
C GLY A 285 18.66 -17.05 -19.33
N SER A 286 18.15 -16.72 -18.14
CA SER A 286 18.21 -17.55 -16.94
C SER A 286 16.94 -18.40 -16.79
N GLU A 287 17.08 -19.70 -17.00
CA GLU A 287 15.96 -20.64 -16.99
C GLU A 287 15.56 -21.11 -15.59
N GLN A 288 14.29 -20.89 -15.19
CA GLN A 288 13.80 -21.08 -13.83
C GLN A 288 12.60 -22.04 -13.72
N HIS A 289 12.73 -23.21 -14.35
CA HIS A 289 11.68 -24.21 -14.58
C HIS A 289 10.80 -24.50 -13.34
N GLU A 290 11.41 -24.90 -12.22
CA GLU A 290 10.65 -25.30 -11.02
C GLU A 290 9.96 -24.10 -10.34
N ARG A 291 10.58 -22.91 -10.40
CA ARG A 291 10.00 -21.68 -9.84
C ARG A 291 8.77 -21.22 -10.62
N TRP A 292 8.81 -21.37 -11.95
CA TRP A 292 7.64 -21.12 -12.79
C TRP A 292 6.47 -22.06 -12.49
N ARG A 293 6.73 -23.35 -12.29
CA ARG A 293 5.69 -24.32 -11.91
C ARG A 293 5.04 -23.95 -10.58
N ALA A 294 5.87 -23.71 -9.55
CA ALA A 294 5.38 -23.32 -8.23
C ALA A 294 4.49 -22.07 -8.30
N LEU A 295 4.90 -21.07 -9.08
CA LEU A 295 4.14 -19.85 -9.24
C LEU A 295 2.82 -20.06 -9.99
N ALA A 296 2.86 -20.82 -11.10
CA ALA A 296 1.64 -21.19 -11.84
C ALA A 296 0.64 -21.95 -10.98
N ASP A 297 1.10 -22.83 -10.07
CA ASP A 297 0.26 -23.58 -9.15
C ASP A 297 -0.35 -22.72 -8.02
N ALA A 298 0.24 -21.55 -7.72
CA ALA A 298 -0.23 -20.65 -6.66
C ALA A 298 -1.40 -19.74 -7.07
N TRP A 299 -1.56 -19.45 -8.37
CA TRP A 299 -2.57 -18.53 -8.89
C TRP A 299 -4.03 -19.03 -8.95
N PRO A 300 -4.35 -20.32 -9.21
CA PRO A 300 -5.72 -20.74 -9.56
C PRO A 300 -6.82 -20.32 -8.58
N ALA A 301 -6.54 -20.35 -7.28
CA ALA A 301 -7.51 -19.93 -6.26
C ALA A 301 -7.74 -18.40 -6.25
N ARG A 302 -6.73 -17.61 -6.63
CA ARG A 302 -6.71 -16.14 -6.56
C ARG A 302 -7.32 -15.47 -7.79
N VAL A 303 -7.25 -16.13 -8.95
CA VAL A 303 -7.85 -15.65 -10.21
C VAL A 303 -9.10 -16.45 -10.61
N ALA A 304 -9.73 -17.12 -9.65
CA ALA A 304 -10.97 -17.87 -9.88
C ALA A 304 -12.12 -16.96 -10.38
N GLU A 305 -12.09 -15.68 -10.02
CA GLU A 305 -12.98 -14.65 -10.51
C GLU A 305 -12.19 -13.40 -10.92
N PRO A 306 -12.57 -12.71 -12.03
CA PRO A 306 -11.93 -11.47 -12.42
C PRO A 306 -12.16 -10.39 -11.37
N PHE A 307 -11.08 -9.76 -10.89
CA PHE A 307 -11.17 -8.74 -9.86
C PHE A 307 -10.24 -7.56 -10.10
N TYR A 308 -8.95 -7.82 -10.34
CA TYR A 308 -7.96 -6.78 -10.57
C TYR A 308 -7.03 -7.16 -11.72
N ALA A 309 -7.09 -6.40 -12.81
CA ALA A 309 -6.42 -6.74 -14.07
C ALA A 309 -4.89 -6.86 -13.95
N PHE A 310 -4.28 -6.15 -13.01
CA PHE A 310 -2.85 -6.25 -12.75
C PHE A 310 -2.50 -7.64 -12.18
N ASN A 311 -3.29 -8.17 -11.25
CA ASN A 311 -3.12 -9.53 -10.71
C ASN A 311 -3.37 -10.57 -11.81
N ASP A 312 -4.42 -10.39 -12.61
CA ASP A 312 -4.74 -11.28 -13.73
C ASP A 312 -3.58 -11.37 -14.74
N MET A 313 -2.94 -10.24 -15.04
CA MET A 313 -1.78 -10.18 -15.94
C MET A 313 -0.58 -10.95 -15.37
N HIS A 314 -0.30 -10.84 -14.06
CA HIS A 314 0.80 -11.57 -13.42
C HIS A 314 0.51 -13.08 -13.32
N ALA A 315 -0.76 -13.47 -13.20
CA ALA A 315 -1.15 -14.87 -13.34
C ALA A 315 -0.88 -15.38 -14.77
N VAL A 316 -1.26 -14.63 -15.81
CA VAL A 316 -0.95 -14.97 -17.21
C VAL A 316 0.56 -15.09 -17.44
N MET A 317 1.34 -14.13 -16.95
CA MET A 317 2.81 -14.18 -16.94
C MET A 317 3.33 -15.49 -16.35
N SER A 318 2.78 -15.92 -15.23
CA SER A 318 3.19 -17.15 -14.54
C SER A 318 2.84 -18.41 -15.33
N TYR A 319 1.64 -18.46 -15.92
CA TYR A 319 1.25 -19.57 -16.79
C TYR A 319 2.12 -19.65 -18.04
N VAL A 320 2.34 -18.51 -18.72
CA VAL A 320 3.18 -18.46 -19.91
C VAL A 320 4.61 -18.90 -19.60
N GLY A 321 5.20 -18.42 -18.51
CA GLY A 321 6.53 -18.85 -18.07
C GLY A 321 6.61 -20.37 -17.84
N CYS A 322 5.60 -20.96 -17.22
CA CYS A 322 5.50 -22.42 -17.04
C CYS A 322 5.35 -23.18 -18.37
N PHE A 323 4.57 -22.65 -19.32
CA PHE A 323 4.32 -23.28 -20.63
C PHE A 323 5.49 -23.17 -21.60
N LEU A 324 6.16 -22.01 -21.69
CA LEU A 324 7.32 -21.78 -22.57
C LEU A 324 8.42 -22.83 -22.35
N ILE A 325 8.49 -23.33 -21.12
CA ILE A 325 9.48 -24.28 -20.64
C ILE A 325 9.05 -25.74 -20.83
N SER A 326 7.76 -26.00 -21.02
CA SER A 326 7.25 -27.37 -21.25
C SER A 326 7.51 -27.90 -22.68
N TYR A 327 8.00 -27.05 -23.59
CA TYR A 327 8.23 -27.38 -25.00
C TYR A 327 9.65 -27.04 -25.52
N ALA A 328 10.56 -26.64 -24.62
CA ALA A 328 12.00 -26.49 -24.90
C ALA A 328 12.77 -27.76 -24.51
#